data_AF-A0A818DUJ3-F1
#
_entry.id   AF-A0A818DUJ3-F1
#
_cell.length_a   1.000
_cell.length_b   1.000
_cell.length_c   1.000
_cell.angle_alpha   90.00
_cell.angle_beta   90.00
_cell.angle_gamma   90.00
#
_symmetry.space_group_name_H-M   'P 1'
#
loop_
_entity.id
_entity.type
_entity.pdbx_description
1 polymer ?
#
loop_
_entity_poly.entity_id
_entity_poly.type
_entity_poly.pdbx_seq_one_letter_code
_entity_poly.pdbx_strand_id
1 'polypeptide(L)' 'MCSHLSIRDRWRIISLRSDQGMASDEIASRINCSIRTVYYILQLFRETNDVIEREGRGRRLLNETGFLINEREFDKP' A
#
# COMPACT_ATOMS: atom_id res chain seq x y z
N MET A 1 4.20 4.21 17.20
CA MET A 1 4.28 2.91 16.51
C MET A 1 3.07 2.81 15.61
N CYS A 2 3.20 2.83 14.29
CA CYS A 2 2.06 2.66 13.40
C CYS A 2 1.82 1.17 13.18
N SER A 3 0.74 0.68 13.78
CA SER A 3 0.13 -0.61 13.45
C SER A 3 -0.13 -0.67 11.95
N HIS A 4 0.08 -1.83 11.35
CA HIS A 4 -0.14 -2.07 9.93
C HIS A 4 -1.58 -1.65 9.55
N LEU A 5 -1.75 -0.63 8.69
CA LEU A 5 -3.07 -0.17 8.27
C LEU A 5 -3.76 -1.27 7.47
N SER A 6 -4.98 -1.63 7.88
CA SER A 6 -5.79 -2.58 7.13
C SER A 6 -6.20 -1.99 5.77
N ILE A 7 -6.53 -2.84 4.79
CA ILE A 7 -7.08 -2.40 3.50
C ILE A 7 -8.31 -1.50 3.69
N ARG A 8 -9.16 -1.81 4.68
CA ARG A 8 -10.33 -1.00 5.00
C ARG A 8 -9.93 0.42 5.45
N ASP A 9 -8.88 0.56 6.26
CA ASP A 9 -8.42 1.87 6.70
C ASP A 9 -7.83 2.68 5.54
N ARG A 10 -7.11 2.02 4.62
CA ARG A 10 -6.58 2.68 3.43
C ARG A 10 -7.71 3.21 2.52
N TRP A 11 -8.74 2.42 2.26
CA TRP A 11 -9.93 2.90 1.53
C TRP A 11 -10.66 4.01 2.27
N ARG A 12 -10.73 3.93 3.61
CA ARG A 12 -11.32 4.98 4.43
C ARG A 12 -10.58 6.31 4.29
N ILE A 13 -9.25 6.30 4.19
CA ILE A 13 -8.45 7.50 3.90
C ILE A 13 -8.87 8.13 2.56
N ILE A 14 -9.06 7.32 1.51
CA ILE A 14 -9.49 7.81 0.20
C ILE A 14 -10.89 8.43 0.28
N SER A 15 -11.86 7.75 0.90
CA SER A 15 -13.22 8.29 1.06
C SER A 15 -13.24 9.59 1.87
N LEU A 16 -12.48 9.69 2.96
CA LEU A 16 -12.41 10.93 3.74
C LEU A 16 -11.86 12.10 2.92
N ARG A 17 -10.90 11.83 2.03
CA ARG A 17 -10.33 12.86 1.15
C ARG A 17 -11.26 13.22 0.00
N SER A 18 -11.78 12.23 -0.73
CA SER A 18 -12.55 12.43 -1.95
C SER A 18 -14.01 12.82 -1.69
N ASP A 19 -14.66 12.20 -0.71
CA ASP A 19 -16.09 12.39 -0.45
C ASP A 19 -16.34 13.58 0.48
N GLN A 20 -15.42 13.81 1.43
CA GLN A 20 -15.59 14.83 2.48
C GLN A 20 -14.61 16.01 2.35
N GLY A 21 -13.64 15.95 1.43
CA GLY A 21 -12.67 17.04 1.24
C GLY A 21 -11.73 17.27 2.43
N MET A 22 -11.60 16.28 3.32
CA MET A 22 -10.94 16.43 4.61
C MET A 22 -9.42 16.65 4.47
N ALA A 23 -8.82 17.37 5.41
CA ALA A 23 -7.38 17.65 5.38
C ALA A 23 -6.55 16.43 5.86
N SER A 24 -5.32 16.31 5.36
CA SER A 24 -4.48 15.12 5.61
C SER A 24 -4.11 14.93 7.09
N ASP A 25 -3.98 16.03 7.83
CA ASP A 25 -3.75 16.07 9.28
C ASP A 25 -4.97 15.58 10.06
N GLU A 26 -6.17 16.04 9.69
CA GLU A 26 -7.42 15.57 10.28
C GLU A 26 -7.65 14.07 10.03
N ILE A 27 -7.38 13.61 8.80
CA ILE A 27 -7.47 12.19 8.42
C ILE A 27 -6.48 11.37 9.26
N ALA A 28 -5.25 11.84 9.41
CA ALA A 28 -4.22 11.16 10.19
C ALA A 28 -4.64 10.99 11.67
N SER A 29 -5.20 12.04 12.28
CA SER A 29 -5.75 11.98 13.63
C SER A 29 -6.94 11.01 13.73
N ARG A 30 -7.82 10.99 12.72
CA ARG A 30 -9.04 10.17 12.73
C ARG A 30 -8.78 8.68 12.53
N ILE A 31 -7.75 8.34 11.76
CA ILE A 31 -7.33 6.96 11.49
C ILE A 31 -6.23 6.50 12.47
N ASN A 32 -5.71 7.40 13.30
CA ASN A 32 -4.60 7.16 14.21
C ASN A 32 -3.35 6.65 13.46
N CYS A 33 -3.00 7.33 12.36
CA CYS A 33 -1.82 7.05 11.56
C CYS A 33 -0.97 8.31 11.34
N SER A 34 0.20 8.16 10.74
CA SER A 34 1.04 9.31 10.44
C SER A 34 0.52 10.08 9.21
N ILE A 35 0.69 11.40 9.21
CA ILE A 35 0.38 12.25 8.04
C ILE A 35 1.12 11.76 6.79
N ARG A 36 2.38 11.31 6.95
CA ARG A 36 3.17 10.74 5.85
C ARG A 36 2.50 9.52 5.23
N THR A 37 1.86 8.68 6.04
CA THR A 37 1.13 7.50 5.57
C THR A 37 -0.11 7.89 4.77
N VAL A 38 -0.85 8.92 5.22
CA VAL A 38 -1.97 9.47 4.47
C VAL A 38 -1.52 9.95 3.08
N TYR A 39 -0.45 10.74 3.02
CA TYR A 39 0.10 11.20 1.74
C TYR A 39 0.51 10.05 0.82
N TYR A 40 1.19 9.04 1.35
CA TYR A 40 1.61 7.87 0.58
C TYR A 40 0.41 7.13 -0.03
N ILE A 41 -0.65 6.88 0.75
CA ILE A 41 -1.85 6.18 0.27
C ILE A 41 -2.59 7.02 -0.78
N LEU A 42 -2.73 8.33 -0.57
CA LEU A 42 -3.35 9.23 -1.55
C LEU A 42 -2.56 9.28 -2.85
N GLN A 43 -1.23 9.31 -2.77
CA GLN A 43 -0.35 9.27 -3.94
C GLN A 43 -0.48 7.94 -4.68
N LEU A 44 -0.43 6.81 -3.96
CA LEU A 44 -0.59 5.48 -4.53
C LEU A 44 -1.93 5.35 -5.27
N PHE A 45 -3.01 5.82 -4.67
CA PHE A 45 -4.34 5.83 -5.30
C PHE A 45 -4.37 6.72 -6.54
N ARG A 46 -3.73 7.89 -6.52
CA ARG A 46 -3.65 8.75 -7.70
C ARG A 46 -2.89 8.10 -8.86
N GLU A 47 -1.84 7.34 -8.56
CA GLU A 47 -0.98 6.70 -9.57
C GLU A 47 -1.56 5.40 -10.10
N THR A 48 -2.24 4.62 -9.25
CA THR A 48 -2.65 3.24 -9.58
C THR A 48 -4.16 3.05 -9.61
N ASN A 49 -4.94 4.04 -9.15
CA ASN A 49 -6.37 3.93 -8.86
C ASN A 49 -6.71 2.80 -7.85
N ASP A 50 -5.74 2.44 -7.00
CA ASP A 50 -5.86 1.40 -5.98
C ASP A 50 -5.09 1.80 -4.70
N VAL A 51 -5.44 1.19 -3.57
CA VAL A 51 -4.77 1.39 -2.26
C VAL A 51 -3.92 0.18 -1.84
N ILE A 52 -3.97 -0.88 -2.65
CA ILE A 52 -3.11 -2.04 -2.51
C ILE A 52 -1.76 -1.69 -3.10
N GLU A 53 -0.72 -1.79 -2.27
CA GLU A 53 0.63 -1.82 -2.79
C GLU A 53 0.74 -3.05 -3.69
N ARG A 54 0.82 -2.83 -5.01
CA ARG A 54 1.29 -3.90 -5.90
C ARG A 54 2.67 -4.26 -5.38
N GLU A 55 2.81 -5.43 -4.77
CA GLU A 55 4.10 -6.00 -4.44
C GLU A 55 4.92 -5.99 -5.73
N GLY A 56 5.75 -4.97 -5.93
CA GLY A 56 6.67 -4.89 -7.05
C GLY A 56 7.69 -5.99 -6.82
N ARG A 57 7.40 -7.21 -7.29
CA ARG A 57 8.26 -8.42 -7.29
C ARG A 57 9.36 -8.36 -6.22
N GLY A 58 8.91 -8.26 -4.98
CA GLY A 58 9.74 -8.32 -3.78
C GLY A 58 9.54 -9.64 -3.03
N ARG A 59 8.78 -10.58 -3.60
CA ARG A 59 8.91 -11.98 -3.22
C ARG A 59 10.27 -12.44 -3.70
N ARG A 60 11.28 -12.28 -2.83
CA ARG A 60 12.25 -13.36 -2.71
C ARG A 60 11.42 -14.59 -2.34
N LEU A 61 11.02 -15.35 -3.36
CA LEU A 61 10.70 -16.75 -3.16
C LEU A 61 12.02 -17.38 -2.71
N LEU A 62 12.30 -17.28 -1.41
CA LEU A 62 13.29 -18.12 -0.78
C LEU A 62 12.68 -19.51 -0.80
N ASN A 63 13.35 -20.45 -1.47
CA ASN A 63 13.12 -21.86 -1.16
C ASN A 63 13.49 -22.09 0.32
N GLU A 64 13.16 -23.26 0.87
CA GLU A 64 13.43 -23.64 2.27
C GLU A 64 14.92 -23.54 2.67
N THR A 65 15.81 -23.30 1.70
CA THR A 65 17.27 -23.15 1.85
C THR A 65 17.81 -21.74 1.55
N GLY A 66 16.97 -20.74 1.25
CA GLY A 66 17.36 -19.33 1.23
C GLY A 66 18.04 -18.81 -0.05
N PHE A 67 17.89 -19.47 -1.21
CA PHE A 67 18.47 -19.01 -2.49
C PHE A 67 17.46 -18.29 -3.39
N LEU A 68 17.95 -17.32 -4.19
CA LEU A 68 17.15 -16.51 -5.13
C LEU A 68 16.82 -17.32 -6.41
N ILE A 69 15.54 -17.47 -6.73
CA ILE A 69 15.07 -18.02 -8.03
C ILE A 69 14.83 -16.87 -9.01
N ASN A 70 15.48 -16.91 -10.18
CA ASN A 70 15.31 -15.93 -11.26
C ASN A 70 14.08 -16.30 -12.11
N GLU A 71 13.18 -15.35 -12.34
CA GLU A 71 11.91 -15.52 -13.10
C GLU A 71 12.10 -15.69 -14.63
N ARG A 72 13.20 -16.27 -15.11
CA ARG A 72 13.49 -16.42 -16.56
C ARG A 72 13.23 -17.82 -17.14
N GLU A 73 12.58 -18.72 -16.41
CA GLU A 73 12.31 -20.09 -16.90
C GLU A 73 10.83 -20.42 -17.14
N PHE A 74 9.93 -19.42 -17.13
CA PHE A 74 8.50 -19.66 -17.39
C PHE A 74 8.06 -19.32 -18.82
N ASP A 75 8.98 -19.35 -19.78
CA ASP A 75 8.61 -19.31 -21.19
C ASP A 75 9.52 -20.21 -22.03
N LYS A 76 9.12 -21.49 -22.11
CA LYS A 76 9.35 -22.34 -23.27
C LYS A 76 8.20 -23.35 -23.36
N PRO A 77 7.80 -23.73 -24.60
CA PRO A 77 6.45 -24.12 -24.98
C PRO A 77 5.96 -25.45 -24.40
#